data_AF-A0A4P7PX11-F1
#
_entry.id   AF-A0A4P7PX11-F1
#
_cell.length_a   1.000
_cell.length_b   1.000
_cell.length_c   1.000
_cell.angle_alpha   90.00
_cell.angle_beta   90.00
_cell.angle_gamma   90.00
#
_symmetry.space_group_name_H-M   'P 1'
#
loop_
_entity.id
_entity.type
_entity.pdbx_description
1 polymer ?
#
loop_
_entity_poly.entity_id
_entity_poly.type
_entity_poly.pdbx_seq_one_letter_code
_entity_poly.pdbx_strand_id
1 'polypeptide(L)'
;MLDYYKDYDKAKLKGKNCSFCFKTVHNKYENEKNQVHTRSLHAEENAMLQITKSGGIGVNKGILFTTASPCELCSKKAYQLGISKIFYIDPYPGIAEDQILKSGIEETKPIVYIFSGAVGSVYNRLYETFLSYKDEMSLTLK
;
A
#
# COMPACT_ATOMS: atom_id res chain seq x y z
N MET A 1 18.52 8.35 -16.44
CA MET A 1 18.59 8.08 -14.98
C MET A 1 19.45 9.11 -14.24
N LEU A 2 20.61 9.52 -14.78
CA LEU A 2 21.49 10.55 -14.20
C LEU A 2 20.85 11.95 -14.09
N ASP A 3 19.93 12.32 -14.99
CA ASP A 3 19.31 13.66 -14.96
C ASP A 3 18.28 13.88 -13.85
N TYR A 4 17.70 12.82 -13.26
CA TYR A 4 16.82 12.97 -12.08
C TYR A 4 17.64 13.34 -10.83
N TYR A 5 18.89 12.86 -10.75
CA TYR A 5 19.77 13.07 -9.61
C TYR A 5 20.70 14.27 -9.75
N LYS A 6 20.63 15.04 -10.85
CA LYS A 6 21.38 16.30 -10.99
C LYS A 6 21.04 17.30 -9.87
N ASP A 7 19.82 17.24 -9.34
CA ASP A 7 19.39 18.07 -8.20
C ASP A 7 19.86 17.53 -6.84
N TYR A 8 20.28 16.26 -6.77
CA TYR A 8 20.82 15.62 -5.57
C TYR A 8 22.33 15.80 -5.50
N ASP A 9 22.75 17.02 -5.21
CA ASP A 9 24.16 17.33 -4.96
C ASP A 9 24.64 16.59 -3.71
N LYS A 10 25.64 15.70 -3.86
CA LYS A 10 26.25 14.95 -2.76
C LYS A 10 26.82 15.87 -1.68
N ALA A 11 27.26 17.09 -2.05
CA ALA A 11 27.72 18.08 -1.09
C ALA A 11 26.59 18.58 -0.19
N LYS A 12 25.36 18.71 -0.72
CA LYS A 12 24.18 19.15 0.05
C LYS A 12 23.67 18.10 1.03
N LEU A 13 23.93 16.81 0.76
CA LEU A 13 23.49 15.71 1.62
C LEU A 13 24.21 15.66 2.98
N LYS A 14 25.32 16.38 3.18
CA LYS A 14 26.06 16.44 4.47
C LYS A 14 26.31 15.06 5.11
N GLY A 15 26.59 14.04 4.29
CA GLY A 15 26.83 12.66 4.74
C GLY A 15 25.57 11.79 4.96
N LYS A 16 24.35 12.30 4.71
CA LYS A 16 23.11 11.52 4.77
C LYS A 16 22.91 10.65 3.53
N ASN A 17 22.25 9.50 3.71
CA ASN A 17 21.90 8.60 2.61
C ASN A 17 20.79 9.22 1.74
N CYS A 18 20.98 9.19 0.41
CA CYS A 18 19.96 9.62 -0.55
C CYS A 18 18.79 8.62 -0.59
N SER A 19 17.64 8.99 -0.02
CA SER A 19 16.40 8.24 -0.22
C SER A 19 15.75 8.60 -1.55
N PHE A 20 15.57 7.61 -2.43
CA PHE A 20 14.86 7.78 -3.69
C PHE A 20 13.80 6.70 -3.87
N CYS A 21 12.79 6.99 -4.68
CA CYS A 21 11.78 6.02 -5.07
C CYS A 21 11.94 5.74 -6.56
N PHE A 22 12.23 4.48 -6.90
CA PHE A 22 12.44 4.06 -8.29
C PHE A 22 11.24 4.41 -9.18
N LYS A 23 10.02 4.25 -8.67
CA LYS A 23 8.77 4.65 -9.35
C LYS A 23 8.78 6.12 -9.74
N THR A 24 9.20 7.02 -8.84
CA THR A 24 9.24 8.46 -9.13
C THR A 24 10.24 8.78 -10.24
N VAL A 25 11.39 8.10 -10.23
CA VAL A 25 12.42 8.26 -11.29
C VAL A 25 11.90 7.75 -12.63
N HIS A 26 11.26 6.58 -12.64
CA HIS A 26 10.71 5.98 -13.85
C HIS A 26 9.55 6.81 -14.42
N ASN A 27 8.60 7.24 -13.59
CA ASN A 27 7.49 8.10 -14.03
C ASN A 27 7.97 9.45 -14.59
N LYS A 28 9.07 10.03 -14.07
CA LYS A 28 9.67 11.24 -14.66
C LYS A 28 10.33 10.95 -16.01
N TYR A 29 10.94 9.77 -16.17
CA TYR A 29 11.56 9.37 -17.43
C TYR A 29 10.52 9.11 -18.53
N GLU A 30 9.46 8.38 -18.21
CA GLU A 30 8.35 8.07 -19.13
C GLU A 30 7.38 9.27 -19.32
N ASN A 31 7.46 10.30 -18.46
CA ASN A 31 6.49 11.41 -18.36
C ASN A 31 5.03 10.96 -18.12
N GLU A 32 4.82 9.74 -17.63
CA GLU A 32 3.51 9.19 -17.30
C GLU A 32 3.37 8.92 -15.81
N LYS A 33 2.20 9.29 -15.25
CA LYS A 33 1.86 8.97 -13.86
C LYS A 33 1.29 7.56 -13.79
N ASN A 34 2.17 6.56 -13.70
CA ASN A 34 1.72 5.19 -13.51
C ASN A 34 1.77 4.79 -12.03
N GLN A 35 0.66 4.29 -11.50
CA GLN A 35 0.58 3.81 -10.12
C GLN A 35 0.92 2.32 -9.98
N VAL A 36 0.86 1.56 -11.07
CA VAL A 36 0.75 0.10 -11.11
C VAL A 36 2.09 -0.59 -11.41
N HIS A 37 3.01 0.09 -12.11
CA HIS A 37 4.34 -0.44 -12.43
C HIS A 37 5.35 -0.24 -11.29
N THR A 38 5.02 -0.74 -10.10
CA THR A 38 5.99 -0.79 -9.00
C THR A 38 6.54 -2.20 -8.87
N ARG A 39 7.84 -2.33 -8.62
CA ARG A 39 8.49 -3.62 -8.34
C ARG A 39 7.94 -4.26 -7.07
N SER A 40 7.42 -3.45 -6.15
CA SER A 40 6.90 -3.90 -4.87
C SER A 40 5.49 -4.44 -5.02
N LEU A 41 5.21 -5.51 -4.27
CA LEU A 41 3.86 -6.03 -4.09
C LEU A 41 3.23 -5.40 -2.84
N HIS A 42 1.92 -5.24 -2.88
CA HIS A 42 1.16 -4.78 -1.72
C HIS A 42 1.16 -5.83 -0.60
N ALA A 43 0.86 -5.41 0.62
CA ALA A 43 0.86 -6.32 1.78
C ALA A 43 -0.17 -7.45 1.60
N GLU A 44 -1.35 -7.12 1.08
CA GLU A 44 -2.45 -8.04 0.82
C GLU A 44 -2.08 -9.07 -0.25
N GLU A 45 -1.47 -8.61 -1.35
CA GLU A 45 -1.00 -9.48 -2.43
C GLU A 45 0.10 -10.41 -1.95
N ASN A 46 1.05 -9.89 -1.18
CA ASN A 46 2.10 -10.70 -0.57
C ASN A 46 1.51 -11.75 0.37
N ALA A 47 0.55 -11.40 1.22
CA ALA A 47 -0.10 -12.35 2.12
C ALA A 47 -0.77 -13.50 1.36
N MET A 48 -1.52 -13.19 0.30
CA MET A 48 -2.15 -14.19 -0.57
C MET A 48 -1.12 -15.10 -1.25
N LEU A 49 -0.02 -14.52 -1.75
CA LEU A 49 1.06 -15.27 -2.38
C LEU A 49 1.80 -16.15 -1.38
N GLN A 50 2.05 -15.69 -0.15
CA GLN A 50 2.73 -16.48 0.87
C GLN A 50 1.91 -17.70 1.29
N ILE A 51 0.59 -17.56 1.46
CA ILE A 51 -0.29 -18.70 1.75
C ILE A 51 -0.20 -19.73 0.63
N THR A 52 -0.26 -19.28 -0.63
CA THR A 52 -0.16 -20.16 -1.80
C THR A 52 1.21 -20.84 -1.88
N LYS A 53 2.29 -20.07 -1.70
CA LYS A 53 3.68 -20.55 -1.81
C LYS A 53 4.02 -21.57 -0.73
N SER A 54 3.55 -21.37 0.49
CA SER A 54 3.83 -22.27 1.63
C SER A 54 2.91 -23.50 1.67
N GLY A 55 2.10 -23.75 0.63
CA GLY A 55 1.19 -24.90 0.57
C GLY A 55 0.01 -24.78 1.53
N GLY A 56 -0.41 -23.56 1.86
CA GLY A 56 -1.56 -23.31 2.72
C GLY A 56 -2.89 -23.71 2.07
N ILE A 57 -3.94 -23.74 2.89
CA ILE A 57 -5.31 -23.95 2.42
C ILE A 57 -5.80 -22.72 1.63
N GLY A 58 -6.78 -22.93 0.74
CA GLY A 58 -7.44 -21.85 0.03
C GLY A 58 -8.08 -20.84 1.00
N VAL A 59 -8.13 -19.57 0.59
CA VAL A 59 -8.64 -18.48 1.43
C VAL A 59 -10.14 -18.21 1.25
N ASN A 60 -10.87 -19.12 0.60
CA ASN A 60 -12.31 -19.00 0.40
C ASN A 60 -13.04 -18.92 1.75
N LYS A 61 -13.97 -17.97 1.87
CA LYS A 61 -14.64 -17.53 3.10
C LYS A 61 -13.69 -17.00 4.18
N GLY A 62 -12.42 -16.76 3.84
CA GLY A 62 -11.40 -16.24 4.75
C GLY A 62 -11.66 -14.79 5.17
N ILE A 63 -10.84 -14.32 6.12
CA ILE A 63 -10.90 -12.98 6.68
C ILE A 63 -9.57 -12.28 6.37
N LEU A 64 -9.63 -11.13 5.72
CA LEU A 64 -8.47 -10.29 5.43
C LEU A 64 -8.33 -9.20 6.48
N PHE A 65 -7.17 -9.14 7.13
CA PHE A 65 -6.77 -8.04 7.99
C PHE A 65 -5.68 -7.24 7.29
N THR A 66 -5.89 -5.93 7.16
CA THR A 66 -4.94 -5.00 6.53
C THR A 66 -4.91 -3.69 7.32
N THR A 67 -3.80 -2.95 7.25
CA THR A 67 -3.70 -1.66 7.94
C THR A 67 -4.47 -0.58 7.21
N ALA A 68 -4.35 -0.51 5.88
CA ALA A 68 -5.14 0.38 5.03
C ALA A 68 -6.17 -0.41 4.22
N SER A 69 -7.31 0.19 3.87
CA SER A 69 -8.29 -0.47 3.03
C SER A 69 -7.67 -0.86 1.66
N PRO A 70 -8.06 -2.01 1.07
CA PRO A 70 -7.38 -2.53 -0.11
C PRO A 70 -7.65 -1.68 -1.34
N CYS A 71 -6.60 -1.43 -2.14
CA CYS A 71 -6.72 -0.74 -3.44
C CYS A 71 -7.58 -1.54 -4.44
N GLU A 72 -7.82 -1.00 -5.63
CA GLU A 72 -8.68 -1.61 -6.64
C GLU A 72 -8.19 -3.00 -7.06
N LEU A 73 -6.88 -3.20 -7.18
CA LEU A 73 -6.31 -4.49 -7.57
C LEU A 73 -6.36 -5.52 -6.43
N CYS A 74 -6.04 -5.11 -5.21
CA CYS A 74 -6.11 -5.97 -4.03
C CYS A 74 -7.55 -6.36 -3.73
N SER A 75 -8.50 -5.43 -3.89
CA SER A 75 -9.94 -5.66 -3.73
C SER A 75 -10.47 -6.66 -4.76
N LYS A 76 -10.08 -6.55 -6.03
CA LYS A 76 -10.45 -7.55 -7.06
C LYS A 76 -9.94 -8.94 -6.70
N LYS A 77 -8.69 -9.04 -6.25
CA LYS A 77 -8.09 -10.32 -5.83
C LYS A 77 -8.81 -10.91 -4.62
N ALA A 78 -9.07 -10.10 -3.60
CA ALA A 78 -9.80 -10.54 -2.41
C ALA A 78 -11.21 -11.05 -2.77
N TYR A 79 -11.93 -10.33 -3.63
CA TYR A 79 -13.24 -10.73 -4.12
C TYR A 79 -13.18 -12.06 -4.89
N GLN A 80 -12.27 -12.19 -5.86
CA GLN A 80 -12.12 -13.41 -6.68
C GLN A 80 -11.70 -14.64 -5.88
N LEU A 81 -10.92 -14.44 -4.81
CA LEU A 81 -10.49 -15.51 -3.91
C LEU A 81 -11.57 -15.91 -2.90
N GLY A 82 -12.72 -15.21 -2.87
CA GLY A 82 -13.84 -15.51 -1.98
C GLY A 82 -13.62 -15.07 -0.54
N ILE A 83 -12.80 -14.04 -0.29
CA ILE A 83 -12.68 -13.45 1.05
C ILE A 83 -14.06 -12.94 1.49
N SER A 84 -14.51 -13.33 2.68
CA SER A 84 -15.86 -13.00 3.16
C SER A 84 -15.89 -11.73 4.01
N LYS A 85 -14.77 -11.40 4.67
CA LYS A 85 -14.69 -10.25 5.58
C LYS A 85 -13.36 -9.53 5.42
N ILE A 86 -13.40 -8.21 5.45
CA ILE A 86 -12.20 -7.35 5.37
C ILE A 86 -12.22 -6.39 6.54
N PHE A 87 -11.16 -6.41 7.35
CA PHE A 87 -10.93 -5.48 8.45
C PHE A 87 -9.77 -4.55 8.09
N TYR A 88 -9.99 -3.25 8.21
CA TYR A 88 -8.94 -2.24 8.01
C TYR A 88 -8.96 -1.15 9.08
N ILE A 89 -7.83 -0.46 9.26
CA ILE A 89 -7.70 0.64 10.21
C ILE A 89 -7.93 1.96 9.50
N ASP A 90 -7.16 2.23 8.44
CA ASP A 90 -7.18 3.48 7.72
C ASP A 90 -7.88 3.35 6.37
N PRO A 91 -8.82 4.25 6.01
CA PRO A 91 -9.42 4.25 4.69
C PRO A 91 -8.40 4.66 3.64
N TYR A 92 -8.27 3.86 2.58
CA TYR A 92 -7.45 4.17 1.42
C TYR A 92 -8.25 4.96 0.38
N PRO A 93 -7.68 6.03 -0.21
CA PRO A 93 -8.36 6.80 -1.23
C PRO A 93 -8.56 5.98 -2.51
N GLY A 94 -9.78 5.94 -3.03
CA GLY A 94 -10.08 5.24 -4.27
C GLY A 94 -11.56 4.88 -4.43
N ILE A 95 -11.85 4.08 -5.44
CA ILE A 95 -13.20 3.61 -5.77
C ILE A 95 -13.41 2.14 -5.44
N ALA A 96 -12.40 1.51 -4.83
CA ALA A 96 -12.36 0.07 -4.58
C ALA A 96 -13.56 -0.42 -3.75
N GLU A 97 -13.94 0.31 -2.71
CA GLU A 97 -15.06 -0.09 -1.85
C GLU A 97 -16.38 -0.09 -2.63
N ASP A 98 -16.73 1.02 -3.28
CA ASP A 98 -18.03 1.19 -3.92
C ASP A 98 -18.16 0.40 -5.22
N GLN A 99 -17.08 0.28 -6.00
CA GLN A 99 -17.12 -0.36 -7.32
C GLN A 99 -16.80 -1.87 -7.28
N ILE A 100 -16.13 -2.35 -6.24
CA ILE A 100 -15.57 -3.71 -6.21
C ILE A 100 -16.05 -4.49 -4.99
N LEU A 101 -15.90 -3.93 -3.78
CA LEU A 101 -16.24 -4.68 -2.57
C LEU A 101 -17.75 -4.69 -2.30
N LYS A 102 -18.47 -3.63 -2.67
CA LYS A 102 -19.93 -3.51 -2.53
C LYS A 102 -20.71 -3.94 -3.76
N SER A 103 -20.04 -4.28 -4.87
CA SER A 103 -20.71 -4.68 -6.10
C SER A 103 -21.00 -6.19 -6.12
N GLY A 104 -22.01 -6.59 -6.90
CA GLY A 104 -22.40 -8.00 -7.06
C GLY A 104 -23.55 -8.45 -6.15
N ILE A 105 -23.69 -9.76 -6.01
CA ILE A 105 -24.73 -10.40 -5.19
C ILE A 105 -24.33 -10.47 -3.72
N GLU A 106 -25.32 -10.45 -2.82
CA GLU A 106 -25.12 -10.36 -1.37
C GLU A 106 -24.29 -11.53 -0.82
N GLU A 107 -24.41 -12.72 -1.42
CA GLU A 107 -23.73 -13.92 -0.95
C GLU A 107 -22.23 -13.93 -1.26
N THR A 108 -21.80 -13.20 -2.29
CA THR A 108 -20.39 -13.18 -2.74
C THR A 108 -19.64 -11.95 -2.28
N LYS A 109 -20.35 -10.87 -1.93
CA LYS A 109 -19.70 -9.62 -1.57
C LYS A 109 -19.07 -9.72 -0.17
N PRO A 110 -17.81 -9.26 0.01
CA PRO A 110 -17.20 -9.21 1.32
C PRO A 110 -17.86 -8.15 2.22
N ILE A 111 -18.00 -8.45 3.51
CA ILE A 111 -18.40 -7.46 4.50
C ILE A 111 -17.16 -6.71 4.98
N VAL A 112 -17.21 -5.39 4.90
CA VAL A 112 -16.07 -4.52 5.21
C VAL A 112 -16.29 -3.85 6.55
N TYR A 113 -15.29 -3.91 7.43
CA TYR A 113 -15.32 -3.36 8.78
C TYR A 113 -14.16 -2.40 9.01
N ILE A 114 -14.48 -1.19 9.45
CA ILE A 114 -13.50 -0.27 10.01
C ILE A 114 -13.22 -0.71 11.45
N PHE A 115 -11.97 -1.05 11.75
CA PHE A 115 -11.55 -1.50 13.05
C PHE A 115 -11.66 -0.37 14.09
N SER A 116 -12.40 -0.62 15.18
CA SER A 116 -12.76 0.37 16.21
C SER A 116 -12.38 -0.06 17.64
N GLY A 117 -11.37 -0.96 17.79
CA GLY A 117 -10.80 -1.35 19.08
C GLY A 117 -9.84 -0.32 19.66
N ALA A 118 -8.88 -0.71 20.53
CA ALA A 118 -7.76 0.17 20.86
C ALA A 118 -7.02 0.50 19.56
N VAL A 119 -7.30 1.69 19.02
CA VAL A 119 -6.97 2.02 17.63
C VAL A 119 -5.47 2.23 17.55
N GLY A 120 -4.84 1.35 16.79
CA GLY A 120 -3.41 1.34 16.53
C GLY A 120 -2.87 2.67 16.03
N SER A 121 -3.65 3.59 15.45
CA SER A 121 -3.09 4.88 15.01
C SER A 121 -2.51 5.73 16.15
N VAL A 122 -3.02 5.63 17.38
CA VAL A 122 -2.43 6.30 18.56
C VAL A 122 -1.21 5.52 19.07
N TYR A 123 -1.28 4.19 19.11
CA TYR A 123 -0.17 3.33 19.53
C TYR A 123 0.99 3.36 18.53
N ASN A 124 0.71 3.13 17.25
CA ASN A 124 1.62 3.27 16.13
C ASN A 124 2.13 4.70 16.00
N ARG A 125 1.35 5.76 16.29
CA ARG A 125 1.90 7.13 16.37
C ARG A 125 3.04 7.29 17.36
N LEU A 126 3.12 6.45 18.40
CA LEU A 126 4.26 6.46 19.32
C LEU A 126 5.54 5.87 18.68
N TYR A 127 5.39 5.03 17.65
CA TYR A 127 6.49 4.34 16.97
C TYR A 127 6.73 4.83 15.53
N GLU A 128 5.77 5.52 14.93
CA GLU A 128 5.86 6.13 13.62
C GLU A 128 6.54 7.49 13.74
N THR A 129 7.54 7.72 12.90
CA THR A 129 8.14 9.04 12.73
C THR A 129 7.09 10.01 12.21
N PHE A 130 6.98 11.17 12.86
CA PHE A 130 6.04 12.24 12.49
C PHE A 130 6.12 12.65 11.00
N LEU A 131 7.32 12.54 10.41
CA LEU A 131 7.57 12.80 9.01
C LEU A 131 8.32 11.61 8.41
N SER A 132 8.00 11.23 7.17
CA SER A 132 8.76 10.18 6.49
C SER A 132 10.21 10.62 6.30
N TYR A 133 11.18 9.70 6.41
CA TYR A 133 12.60 10.02 6.23
C TYR A 133 12.87 10.72 4.88
N LYS A 134 12.13 10.34 3.83
CA LYS A 134 12.24 10.95 2.51
C LYS A 134 11.83 12.42 2.52
N ASP A 135 10.73 12.73 3.19
CA ASP A 135 10.23 14.10 3.28
C ASP A 135 11.13 14.95 4.19
N GLU A 136 11.60 14.39 5.31
CA GLU A 136 12.58 15.05 6.20
C GLU A 136 13.87 15.41 5.46
N MET A 137 14.40 14.46 4.69
CA MET A 137 15.59 14.68 3.88
C MET A 137 15.35 15.71 2.78
N SER A 138 14.17 15.68 2.13
CA SER A 138 13.80 16.66 1.10
C SER A 138 13.68 18.08 1.67
N LEU A 139 13.20 18.24 2.91
CA LEU A 139 13.17 19.54 3.60
C LEU A 139 14.57 20.03 3.97
N THR A 140 15.47 19.13 4.34
CA THR A 140 16.85 19.48 4.73
C THR A 140 17.70 19.91 3.52
N LEU A 141 17.32 19.50 2.30
CA LEU A 141 18.07 19.71 1.06
C LEU A 141 17.69 20.97 0.27
N LYS A 142 16.63 21.68 0.67
CA LYS A 142 16.27 23.00 0.15
C LYS A 142 17.12 24.08 0.82
#